data_AF-A0A349EBS6-F1
#
_entry.id   AF-A0A349EBS6-F1
#
_cell.length_a   1.000
_cell.length_b   1.000
_cell.length_c   1.000
_cell.angle_alpha   90.00
_cell.angle_beta   90.00
_cell.angle_gamma   90.00
#
_symmetry.space_group_name_H-M   'P 1'
#
loop_
_entity.id
_entity.type
_entity.pdbx_description
1 polymer ?
#
loop_
_entity_poly.entity_id
_entity_poly.type
_entity_poly.pdbx_seq_one_letter_code
_entity_poly.pdbx_strand_id
1 'polypeptide(L)'
;MLVTRVDDELVLVATSDYLAQVNPTSIANLSGSHNYSTTVISSFIGSGSAGDISDVIAGMQVDFDSGAISQGSLDILVNDQSWAIEFDGSVRHGIVDLNAVNGQLFDNSGLISNSIDANLGGVFTGDTGDAFVGGFDLIDEINSFNTVNGLYTIER
;
A
#
# COMPACT_ATOMS: atom_id res chain seq x y z
N MET A 1 7.79 2.10 -6.35
CA MET A 1 8.16 0.86 -5.67
C MET A 1 8.38 -0.29 -6.64
N LEU A 2 8.93 -1.41 -6.14
CA LEU A 2 9.23 -2.64 -6.87
C LEU A 2 8.74 -3.85 -6.06
N VAL A 3 7.98 -4.72 -6.71
CA VAL A 3 7.67 -6.07 -6.21
C VAL A 3 8.36 -7.07 -7.12
N THR A 4 9.26 -7.89 -6.58
CA THR A 4 10.00 -8.88 -7.37
C THR A 4 10.00 -10.23 -6.70
N ARG A 5 9.64 -11.28 -7.45
CA ARG A 5 9.77 -12.66 -6.99
C ARG A 5 11.24 -13.07 -7.06
N VAL A 6 11.81 -13.44 -5.93
CA VAL A 6 13.19 -13.94 -5.83
C VAL A 6 13.20 -15.45 -6.11
N ASP A 7 12.23 -16.17 -5.55
CA ASP A 7 11.92 -17.57 -5.83
C ASP A 7 10.45 -17.89 -5.45
N ASP A 8 10.05 -19.16 -5.43
CA ASP A 8 8.68 -19.57 -5.12
C ASP A 8 8.28 -19.33 -3.65
N GLU A 9 9.25 -19.13 -2.75
CA GLU A 9 9.03 -18.94 -1.31
C GLU A 9 9.25 -17.49 -0.87
N LEU A 10 9.83 -16.63 -1.73
CA LEU A 10 10.24 -15.29 -1.35
C LEU A 10 9.90 -14.24 -2.40
N VAL A 11 9.17 -13.23 -1.96
CA VAL A 11 8.91 -11.98 -2.68
C VAL A 11 9.57 -10.81 -1.95
N LEU A 12 10.22 -9.97 -2.73
CA LEU A 12 10.83 -8.74 -2.26
C LEU A 12 9.89 -7.57 -2.57
N VAL A 13 9.52 -6.82 -1.54
CA VAL A 13 8.73 -5.58 -1.64
C VAL A 13 9.65 -4.43 -1.25
N ALA A 14 9.94 -3.54 -2.20
CA ALA A 14 10.87 -2.43 -2.01
C ALA A 14 10.24 -1.11 -2.43
N THR A 15 10.36 -0.08 -1.59
CA THR A 15 10.13 1.30 -1.97
C THR A 15 11.46 1.99 -2.23
N SER A 16 11.46 3.33 -2.36
CA SER A 16 12.71 4.08 -2.56
C SER A 16 13.71 3.87 -1.41
N ASP A 17 13.24 3.75 -0.16
CA ASP A 17 14.11 3.69 1.04
C ASP A 17 13.89 2.46 1.92
N TYR A 18 12.82 1.69 1.70
CA TYR A 18 12.43 0.59 2.56
C TYR A 18 12.34 -0.73 1.81
N LEU A 19 12.59 -1.83 2.53
CA LEU A 19 12.64 -3.18 1.98
C LEU A 19 12.03 -4.18 2.95
N ALA A 20 11.20 -5.07 2.43
CA ALA A 20 10.75 -6.27 3.11
C ALA A 20 10.95 -7.51 2.24
N GLN A 21 11.31 -8.60 2.91
CA GLN A 21 11.28 -9.96 2.35
C GLN A 21 10.04 -10.64 2.91
N VAL A 22 9.19 -11.15 2.03
CA VAL A 22 7.87 -11.67 2.37
C VAL A 22 7.71 -13.07 1.78
N ASN A 23 7.25 -14.01 2.60
CA ASN A 23 6.83 -15.31 2.11
C ASN A 23 5.42 -15.18 1.53
N PRO A 24 5.22 -15.24 0.20
CA PRO A 24 3.92 -15.01 -0.38
C PRO A 24 2.97 -16.18 -0.08
N THR A 25 1.69 -15.89 0.06
CA THR A 25 0.67 -16.95 0.06
C THR A 25 0.70 -17.68 -1.28
N SER A 26 0.60 -19.01 -1.23
CA SER A 26 0.40 -19.81 -2.45
C SER A 26 -0.84 -19.36 -3.20
N ILE A 27 -0.71 -19.13 -4.52
CA ILE A 27 -1.81 -18.69 -5.38
C ILE A 27 -3.01 -19.66 -5.31
N ALA A 28 -2.74 -20.96 -5.10
CA ALA A 28 -3.78 -21.97 -4.98
C ALA A 28 -4.63 -21.83 -3.70
N ASN A 29 -4.15 -21.09 -2.71
CA ASN A 29 -4.85 -20.86 -1.44
C ASN A 29 -5.62 -19.53 -1.42
N LEU A 30 -5.39 -18.64 -2.40
CA LEU A 30 -6.12 -17.38 -2.53
C LEU A 30 -7.47 -17.65 -3.20
N SER A 31 -8.57 -17.52 -2.45
CA SER A 31 -9.93 -17.78 -2.94
C SER A 31 -10.99 -16.98 -2.19
N GLY A 32 -12.13 -16.74 -2.83
CA GLY A 32 -13.26 -15.99 -2.28
C GLY A 32 -13.00 -14.49 -2.12
N SER A 33 -13.94 -13.79 -1.48
CA SER A 33 -13.88 -12.33 -1.30
C SER A 33 -13.71 -11.93 0.16
N HIS A 34 -12.79 -11.00 0.42
CA HIS A 34 -12.36 -10.57 1.75
C HIS A 34 -12.15 -9.06 1.83
N ASN A 35 -12.21 -8.53 3.05
CA ASN A 35 -11.82 -7.16 3.34
C ASN A 35 -10.49 -7.19 4.07
N TYR A 36 -9.61 -6.23 3.79
CA TYR A 36 -8.38 -6.01 4.53
C TYR A 36 -8.41 -4.61 5.12
N SER A 37 -7.88 -4.45 6.33
CA SER A 37 -7.80 -3.13 6.99
C SER A 37 -6.65 -3.06 7.99
N THR A 38 -6.22 -1.84 8.32
CA THR A 38 -5.33 -1.61 9.47
C THR A 38 -6.00 -2.08 10.76
N THR A 39 -5.28 -2.92 11.52
CA THR A 39 -5.70 -3.40 12.84
C THR A 39 -4.62 -3.14 13.88
N VAL A 40 -4.82 -3.60 15.12
CA VAL A 40 -3.82 -3.45 16.20
C VAL A 40 -2.54 -4.27 15.99
N ILE A 41 -2.54 -5.25 15.08
CA ILE A 41 -1.36 -6.04 14.73
C ILE A 41 -0.69 -5.56 13.43
N SER A 42 -1.34 -4.63 12.72
CA SER A 42 -0.75 -3.95 11.58
C SER A 42 0.50 -3.18 11.99
N SER A 43 1.43 -3.07 11.06
CA SER A 43 2.70 -2.38 11.26
C SER A 43 3.01 -1.53 10.04
N PHE A 44 3.83 -0.49 10.23
CA PHE A 44 4.37 0.28 9.13
C PHE A 44 5.80 0.71 9.44
N ILE A 45 6.54 1.02 8.38
CA ILE A 45 7.83 1.70 8.44
C ILE A 45 7.90 2.66 7.26
N GLY A 46 8.29 3.91 7.50
CA GLY A 46 8.30 4.91 6.44
C GLY A 46 8.72 6.28 6.95
N SER A 47 8.92 7.20 6.01
CA SER A 47 9.18 8.62 6.30
C SER A 47 8.64 9.48 5.16
N GLY A 48 8.48 10.77 5.42
CA GLY A 48 8.21 11.77 4.40
C GLY A 48 9.12 12.97 4.54
N SER A 49 9.10 13.84 3.54
CA SER A 49 9.90 15.06 3.56
C SER A 49 9.47 16.05 4.65
N ALA A 50 8.24 15.91 5.18
CA ALA A 50 7.73 16.65 6.34
C ALA A 50 8.12 16.04 7.71
N GLY A 51 8.72 14.85 7.73
CA GLY A 51 9.18 14.18 8.95
C GLY A 51 8.81 12.69 9.01
N ASP A 52 8.80 12.15 10.22
CA ASP A 52 8.43 10.75 10.46
C ASP A 52 6.93 10.52 10.25
N ILE A 53 6.59 9.33 9.73
CA ILE A 53 5.19 8.89 9.64
C ILE A 53 4.69 8.57 11.05
N SER A 54 3.56 9.18 11.43
CA SER A 54 2.92 8.93 12.72
C SER A 54 1.84 7.86 12.65
N ASP A 55 1.19 7.68 11.49
CA ASP A 55 0.17 6.67 11.28
C ASP A 55 0.00 6.30 9.80
N VAL A 56 -0.43 5.05 9.55
CA VAL A 56 -0.81 4.53 8.23
C VAL A 56 -2.11 3.74 8.37
N ILE A 57 -3.18 4.28 7.78
CA ILE A 57 -4.50 3.67 7.78
C ILE A 57 -4.79 3.23 6.35
N ALA A 58 -4.92 1.93 6.14
CA ALA A 58 -5.20 1.38 4.83
C ALA A 58 -6.36 0.39 4.90
N GLY A 59 -7.03 0.22 3.76
CA GLY A 59 -8.06 -0.79 3.59
C GLY A 59 -8.32 -1.09 2.13
N MET A 60 -8.85 -2.28 1.85
CA MET A 60 -9.29 -2.68 0.51
C MET A 60 -10.23 -3.88 0.58
N GLN A 61 -11.03 -4.06 -0.46
CA GLN A 61 -11.77 -5.30 -0.71
C GLN A 61 -11.10 -6.07 -1.83
N VAL A 62 -10.93 -7.37 -1.64
CA VAL A 62 -10.29 -8.27 -2.59
C VAL A 62 -11.24 -9.40 -2.90
N ASP A 63 -11.48 -9.65 -4.18
CA ASP A 63 -12.15 -10.86 -4.65
C ASP A 63 -11.13 -11.71 -5.40
N PHE A 64 -10.63 -12.76 -4.76
CA PHE A 64 -9.64 -13.66 -5.36
C PHE A 64 -10.21 -14.52 -6.49
N ASP A 65 -11.53 -14.73 -6.54
CA ASP A 65 -12.16 -15.53 -7.58
C ASP A 65 -12.17 -14.77 -8.93
N SER A 66 -12.40 -13.45 -8.90
CA SER A 66 -12.28 -12.57 -10.07
C SER A 66 -10.89 -11.94 -10.23
N GLY A 67 -10.11 -11.91 -9.15
CA GLY A 67 -8.84 -11.19 -9.04
C GLY A 67 -9.01 -9.68 -8.86
N ALA A 68 -10.19 -9.18 -8.53
CA ALA A 68 -10.43 -7.74 -8.39
C ALA A 68 -10.01 -7.21 -7.01
N ILE A 69 -9.40 -6.02 -6.98
CA ILE A 69 -9.20 -5.23 -5.78
C ILE A 69 -9.98 -3.93 -5.95
N SER A 70 -10.80 -3.58 -4.96
CA SER A 70 -11.68 -2.42 -5.03
C SER A 70 -11.81 -1.72 -3.69
N GLN A 71 -12.31 -0.47 -3.70
CA GLN A 71 -12.52 0.33 -2.49
C GLN A 71 -11.22 0.44 -1.66
N GLY A 72 -10.09 0.60 -2.37
CA GLY A 72 -8.80 0.79 -1.74
C GLY A 72 -8.67 2.21 -1.20
N SER A 73 -8.23 2.32 0.05
CA SER A 73 -7.86 3.59 0.67
C SER A 73 -6.51 3.46 1.37
N LEU A 74 -5.70 4.51 1.31
CA LEU A 74 -4.44 4.63 2.02
C LEU A 74 -4.28 6.08 2.51
N ASP A 75 -4.41 6.25 3.82
CA ASP A 75 -4.18 7.51 4.52
C ASP A 75 -2.86 7.43 5.29
N ILE A 76 -1.98 8.41 5.06
CA ILE A 76 -0.65 8.47 5.69
C ILE A 76 -0.52 9.82 6.39
N LEU A 77 -0.25 9.79 7.69
CA LEU A 77 -0.06 10.98 8.50
C LEU A 77 1.44 11.23 8.70
N VAL A 78 1.90 12.41 8.31
CA VAL A 78 3.30 12.84 8.42
C VAL A 78 3.34 14.20 9.08
N ASN A 79 3.67 14.25 10.37
CA ASN A 79 3.63 15.49 11.16
C ASN A 79 2.24 16.17 11.07
N ASP A 80 2.14 17.34 10.43
CA ASP A 80 0.89 18.07 10.21
C ASP A 80 0.28 17.85 8.82
N GLN A 81 0.89 16.98 8.00
CA GLN A 81 0.40 16.61 6.68
C GLN A 81 -0.38 15.29 6.70
N SER A 82 -1.38 15.22 5.83
CA SER A 82 -2.16 14.00 5.57
C SER A 82 -2.18 13.73 4.07
N TRP A 83 -1.70 12.55 3.67
CA TRP A 83 -1.77 12.05 2.30
C TRP A 83 -2.91 11.05 2.22
N ALA A 84 -3.91 11.29 1.37
CA ALA A 84 -5.08 10.45 1.19
C ALA A 84 -5.12 9.93 -0.24
N ILE A 85 -4.99 8.62 -0.42
CA ILE A 85 -4.99 7.94 -1.73
C ILE A 85 -6.17 6.98 -1.79
N GLU A 86 -6.94 7.05 -2.87
CA GLU A 86 -7.93 6.04 -3.24
C GLU A 86 -7.36 5.22 -4.39
N PHE A 87 -7.53 3.90 -4.36
CA PHE A 87 -7.01 3.02 -5.39
C PHE A 87 -7.93 1.83 -5.68
N ASP A 88 -7.81 1.31 -6.89
CA ASP A 88 -8.35 0.01 -7.30
C ASP A 88 -7.20 -0.84 -7.85
N GLY A 89 -7.44 -2.13 -8.08
CA GLY A 89 -6.37 -2.98 -8.58
C GLY A 89 -6.80 -4.36 -8.99
N SER A 90 -5.80 -5.21 -9.18
CA SER A 90 -6.02 -6.63 -9.42
C SER A 90 -4.92 -7.51 -8.85
N VAL A 91 -5.27 -8.75 -8.56
CA VAL A 91 -4.34 -9.83 -8.25
C VAL A 91 -4.40 -10.88 -9.35
N ARG A 92 -3.27 -11.09 -10.05
CA ARG A 92 -3.15 -12.08 -11.12
C ARG A 92 -1.88 -12.88 -10.96
N HIS A 93 -2.01 -14.20 -10.84
CA HIS A 93 -0.87 -15.11 -10.62
C HIS A 93 0.00 -14.73 -9.40
N GLY A 94 -0.63 -14.22 -8.33
CA GLY A 94 0.05 -13.79 -7.12
C GLY A 94 0.82 -12.46 -7.25
N ILE A 95 0.67 -11.77 -8.37
CA ILE A 95 1.19 -10.41 -8.58
C ILE A 95 0.03 -9.45 -8.34
N VAL A 96 0.27 -8.45 -7.49
CA VAL A 96 -0.70 -7.38 -7.19
C VAL A 96 -0.32 -6.14 -7.96
N ASP A 97 -1.29 -5.58 -8.68
CA ASP A 97 -1.19 -4.33 -9.42
C ASP A 97 -2.23 -3.36 -8.85
N LEU A 98 -1.76 -2.26 -8.26
CA LEU A 98 -2.59 -1.23 -7.63
C LEU A 98 -2.45 0.07 -8.43
N ASN A 99 -3.60 0.66 -8.74
CA ASN A 99 -3.69 1.88 -9.53
C ASN A 99 -4.40 2.94 -8.69
N ALA A 100 -3.71 4.03 -8.39
CA ALA A 100 -4.32 5.17 -7.74
C ALA A 100 -5.39 5.79 -8.64
N VAL A 101 -6.57 5.98 -8.09
CA VAL A 101 -7.74 6.58 -8.75
C VAL A 101 -7.85 8.05 -8.36
N ASN A 102 -7.42 8.39 -7.14
CA ASN A 102 -7.44 9.74 -6.61
C ASN A 102 -6.32 9.89 -5.56
N GLY A 103 -5.80 11.10 -5.41
CA GLY A 103 -4.73 11.39 -4.46
C GLY A 103 -4.75 12.85 -4.03
N GLN A 104 -4.65 13.07 -2.72
CA GLN A 104 -4.69 14.41 -2.13
C GLN A 104 -3.67 14.53 -1.00
N LEU A 105 -3.12 15.73 -0.85
CA LEU A 105 -2.26 16.15 0.24
C LEU A 105 -2.89 17.34 0.96
N PHE A 106 -3.01 17.23 2.27
CA PHE A 106 -3.57 18.25 3.16
C PHE A 106 -2.59 18.66 4.25
N ASP A 107 -2.76 19.86 4.77
CA ASP A 107 -2.23 20.30 6.07
C ASP A 107 -3.30 21.06 6.88
N ASN A 108 -2.87 21.71 7.97
CA ASN A 108 -3.75 22.52 8.82
C ASN A 108 -4.38 23.73 8.11
N SER A 109 -3.85 24.17 6.96
CA SER A 109 -4.39 25.25 6.14
C SER A 109 -5.42 24.77 5.10
N GLY A 110 -5.46 23.47 4.83
CA GLY A 110 -6.40 22.83 3.93
C GLY A 110 -5.72 21.97 2.87
N LEU A 111 -6.33 21.88 1.68
CA LEU A 111 -5.79 21.14 0.55
C LEU A 111 -4.53 21.82 0.01
N ILE A 112 -3.40 21.12 0.07
CA ILE A 112 -2.12 21.54 -0.52
C ILE A 112 -2.05 21.11 -1.99
N SER A 113 -2.38 19.83 -2.25
CA SER A 113 -2.29 19.25 -3.60
C SER A 113 -3.39 18.22 -3.83
N ASN A 114 -3.84 18.15 -5.07
CA ASN A 114 -4.75 17.13 -5.60
C ASN A 114 -4.15 16.41 -6.81
N SER A 115 -2.82 16.47 -6.96
CA SER A 115 -2.06 15.82 -8.03
C SER A 115 -0.93 15.04 -7.37
N ILE A 116 -1.20 13.78 -7.05
CA ILE A 116 -0.25 12.89 -6.41
C ILE A 116 0.12 11.78 -7.39
N ASP A 117 1.41 11.68 -7.73
CA ASP A 117 1.95 10.50 -8.37
C ASP A 117 2.14 9.42 -7.31
N ALA A 118 1.38 8.34 -7.43
CA ALA A 118 1.30 7.28 -6.44
C ALA A 118 1.72 5.95 -7.06
N ASN A 119 2.86 5.44 -6.60
CA ASN A 119 3.35 4.12 -6.98
C ASN A 119 3.12 3.14 -5.83
N LEU A 120 2.09 2.32 -6.00
CA LEU A 120 1.57 1.39 -5.01
C LEU A 120 1.76 -0.07 -5.46
N GLY A 121 1.71 -1.00 -4.50
CA GLY A 121 1.84 -2.42 -4.77
C GLY A 121 2.06 -3.22 -3.49
N GLY A 122 2.18 -4.53 -3.63
CA GLY A 122 2.43 -5.40 -2.49
C GLY A 122 2.22 -6.88 -2.78
N VAL A 123 2.07 -7.66 -1.74
CA VAL A 123 1.89 -9.10 -1.81
C VAL A 123 1.08 -9.63 -0.63
N PHE A 124 0.26 -10.65 -0.88
CA PHE A 124 -0.46 -11.37 0.18
C PHE A 124 0.46 -12.40 0.86
N THR A 125 0.34 -12.52 2.18
CA THR A 125 1.13 -13.43 3.02
C THR A 125 0.24 -14.18 4.00
N GLY A 126 0.78 -15.23 4.62
CA GLY A 126 0.04 -16.20 5.44
C GLY A 126 -0.44 -17.40 4.64
N ASP A 127 -1.20 -18.28 5.28
CA ASP A 127 -1.60 -19.56 4.71
C ASP A 127 -2.70 -19.38 3.65
N THR A 128 -3.60 -18.42 3.87
CA THR A 128 -4.75 -18.15 2.99
C THR A 128 -4.88 -16.68 2.57
N GLY A 129 -3.76 -15.95 2.63
CA GLY A 129 -3.74 -14.51 2.40
C GLY A 129 -4.26 -13.78 3.63
N ASP A 130 -3.76 -14.15 4.81
CA ASP A 130 -4.25 -13.64 6.09
C ASP A 130 -3.90 -12.16 6.26
N ALA A 131 -2.79 -11.74 5.65
CA ALA A 131 -2.31 -10.37 5.63
C ALA A 131 -1.86 -9.93 4.24
N PHE A 132 -1.70 -8.63 4.07
CA PHE A 132 -1.11 -8.00 2.89
C PHE A 132 0.05 -7.10 3.32
N VAL A 133 1.21 -7.28 2.68
CA VAL A 133 2.36 -6.39 2.83
C VAL A 133 2.38 -5.43 1.65
N GLY A 134 2.02 -4.18 1.91
CA GLY A 134 1.96 -3.12 0.92
C GLY A 134 3.16 -2.18 0.98
N GLY A 135 3.41 -1.50 -0.13
CA GLY A 135 4.34 -0.39 -0.21
C GLY A 135 3.71 0.81 -0.90
N PHE A 136 4.30 1.98 -0.64
CA PHE A 136 3.93 3.22 -1.31
C PHE A 136 5.18 4.08 -1.53
N ASP A 137 5.28 4.68 -2.72
CA ASP A 137 6.10 5.85 -2.99
C ASP A 137 5.17 6.93 -3.57
N LEU A 138 4.99 8.02 -2.83
CA LEU A 138 4.10 9.12 -3.20
C LEU A 138 4.90 10.41 -3.41
N ILE A 139 4.57 11.13 -4.48
CA ILE A 139 5.17 12.42 -4.82
C ILE A 139 4.05 13.39 -5.16
N ASP A 140 4.09 14.59 -4.59
CA ASP A 140 3.23 15.69 -5.01
C ASP A 140 3.74 16.25 -6.34
N GLU A 141 2.93 16.16 -7.40
CA GLU A 141 3.33 16.65 -8.73
C GLU A 141 3.37 18.19 -8.80
N ILE A 142 2.67 18.88 -7.89
CA ILE A 142 2.70 20.35 -7.81
C ILE A 142 4.00 20.81 -7.15
N ASN A 143 4.45 20.10 -6.12
CA ASN A 143 5.70 20.34 -5.44
C ASN A 143 6.45 19.03 -5.16
N SER A 144 7.31 18.62 -6.09
CA SER A 144 8.08 17.36 -6.00
C SER A 144 9.05 17.24 -4.81
N PHE A 145 9.20 18.30 -4.00
CA PHE A 145 9.90 18.19 -2.70
C PHE A 145 9.01 17.58 -1.61
N ASN A 146 7.69 17.54 -1.79
CA ASN A 146 6.78 16.81 -0.94
C ASN A 146 6.75 15.36 -1.39
N THR A 147 7.28 14.47 -0.56
CA THR A 147 7.36 13.03 -0.83
C THR A 147 7.07 12.24 0.43
N VAL A 148 6.48 11.07 0.30
CA VAL A 148 6.35 10.11 1.42
C VAL A 148 6.44 8.69 0.89
N ASN A 149 7.16 7.82 1.58
CA ASN A 149 7.29 6.42 1.20
C ASN A 149 7.42 5.49 2.40
N GLY A 150 7.09 4.23 2.18
CA GLY A 150 7.11 3.25 3.25
C GLY A 150 6.49 1.92 2.89
N LEU A 151 6.54 1.01 3.85
CA LEU A 151 5.90 -0.30 3.82
C LEU A 151 4.89 -0.38 4.95
N TYR A 152 3.83 -1.16 4.75
CA TYR A 152 2.79 -1.37 5.73
C TYR A 152 2.21 -2.78 5.66
N THR A 153 1.56 -3.21 6.74
CA THR A 153 0.77 -4.46 6.78
C THR A 153 -0.68 -4.18 7.11
N ILE A 154 -1.60 -4.84 6.42
CA ILE A 154 -3.03 -4.87 6.75
C ILE A 154 -3.52 -6.30 6.81
N GLU A 155 -4.56 -6.51 7.59
CA GLU A 155 -5.05 -7.84 7.94
C GLU A 155 -6.49 -8.01 7.49
N ARG A 156 -6.86 -9.24 7.23
CA ARG A 156 -8.23 -9.64 6.88
C ARG A 156 -9.21 -9.57 8.05
#